data_AF-A0A173VAV2-F1
#
_entry.id   AF-A0A173VAV2-F1
#
_cell.length_a   1.000
_cell.length_b   1.000
_cell.length_c   1.000
_cell.angle_alpha   90.00
_cell.angle_beta   90.00
_cell.angle_gamma   90.00
#
_symmetry.space_group_name_H-M   'P 1'
#
loop_
_entity.id
_entity.type
_entity.pdbx_description
1 polymer ?
#
loop_
_entity_poly.entity_id
_entity_poly.type
_entity_poly.pdbx_seq_one_letter_code
_entity_poly.pdbx_strand_id
1 'polypeptide(L)'
;MRIAICDDEVSMVQILEEKIKKLLPDAVIDKYLSGDELIASGSKPDILFLDIQMPGMDGMETAKVLRQDNENMILIFVTAAEEYVFQAFDVGAFHYLVKPFSDEKFKEVVTKAVHNIKRSSRLEKDEKYIMVQTAGSHIKIFLRDIVYAEVYNRKVIIHTRSTDIEYYGKLQELSDMAGTDFFRTHRARIIRSL
;
A
#
# COMPACT_ATOMS: atom_id res chain seq x y z
N MET A 1 -1.42 -11.59 -6.72
CA MET A 1 -2.03 -10.88 -5.59
C MET A 1 -1.94 -11.78 -4.39
N ARG A 2 -1.38 -11.31 -3.29
CA ARG A 2 -1.20 -12.06 -2.05
C ARG A 2 -2.29 -11.63 -1.07
N ILE A 3 -2.96 -12.61 -0.47
CA ILE A 3 -4.07 -12.39 0.46
C ILE A 3 -3.73 -13.14 1.74
N ALA A 4 -3.89 -12.49 2.88
CA ALA A 4 -3.80 -13.15 4.18
C ALA A 4 -5.20 -13.33 4.79
N ILE A 5 -5.41 -14.45 5.46
CA ILE A 5 -6.60 -14.73 6.28
C ILE A 5 -6.11 -15.02 7.70
N CYS A 6 -6.66 -14.32 8.69
CA CYS A 6 -6.33 -14.51 10.09
C CYS A 6 -7.62 -14.62 10.91
N ASP A 7 -7.88 -15.82 11.40
CA ASP A 7 -9.08 -16.17 12.17
C ASP A 7 -8.73 -17.42 13.00
N ASP A 8 -9.03 -17.43 14.30
CA ASP A 8 -8.73 -18.56 15.17
C ASP A 8 -9.63 -19.77 14.87
N GLU A 9 -10.73 -19.56 14.16
CA GLU A 9 -11.64 -20.61 13.72
C GLU A 9 -11.18 -21.21 12.37
N VAL A 10 -10.61 -22.42 12.42
CA VAL A 10 -10.11 -23.15 11.23
C VAL A 10 -11.20 -23.32 10.15
N SER A 11 -12.45 -23.58 10.54
CA SER A 11 -13.58 -23.68 9.61
C SER A 11 -13.81 -22.38 8.86
N MET A 12 -13.72 -21.23 9.53
CA MET A 12 -13.90 -19.94 8.89
C MET A 12 -12.76 -19.62 7.93
N VAL A 13 -11.52 -19.94 8.30
CA VAL A 13 -10.36 -19.81 7.41
C VAL A 13 -10.57 -20.62 6.12
N GLN A 14 -11.06 -21.86 6.23
CA GLN A 14 -11.35 -22.71 5.06
C GLN A 14 -12.48 -22.14 4.19
N ILE A 15 -13.57 -21.67 4.81
CA ILE A 15 -14.69 -21.05 4.10
C ILE A 15 -14.23 -19.81 3.33
N LEU A 16 -13.43 -18.95 3.95
CA LEU A 16 -12.87 -17.77 3.30
C LEU A 16 -11.93 -18.16 2.16
N GLU A 17 -11.04 -19.13 2.38
CA GLU A 17 -10.12 -19.64 1.35
C GLU A 17 -10.88 -20.12 0.10
N GLU A 18 -11.93 -20.92 0.27
CA GLU A 18 -12.76 -21.41 -0.84
C GLU A 18 -13.46 -20.28 -1.59
N LYS A 19 -14.09 -19.34 -0.86
CA LYS A 19 -14.75 -18.18 -1.47
C LYS A 19 -13.77 -17.30 -2.24
N ILE A 20 -12.57 -17.07 -1.69
CA ILE A 20 -11.52 -16.28 -2.33
C ILE A 20 -11.03 -16.98 -3.59
N LYS A 21 -10.69 -18.28 -3.53
CA LYS A 21 -10.24 -19.05 -4.71
C LYS A 21 -11.27 -19.07 -5.83
N LYS A 22 -12.57 -19.13 -5.50
CA LYS A 22 -13.66 -19.06 -6.48
C LYS A 22 -13.71 -17.72 -7.22
N LEU A 23 -13.39 -16.61 -6.55
CA LEU A 23 -13.41 -15.27 -7.14
C LEU A 23 -12.07 -14.88 -7.78
N LEU A 24 -10.97 -15.39 -7.22
CA LEU A 24 -9.60 -15.02 -7.53
C LEU A 24 -8.71 -16.28 -7.58
N PRO A 25 -8.81 -17.09 -8.66
CA PRO A 25 -8.11 -18.37 -8.76
C PRO A 25 -6.58 -18.26 -8.67
N ASP A 26 -6.02 -17.14 -9.12
CA ASP A 26 -4.57 -16.87 -9.15
C ASP A 26 -4.03 -16.20 -7.87
N ALA A 27 -4.87 -16.04 -6.83
CA ALA A 27 -4.43 -15.46 -5.57
C ALA A 27 -3.56 -16.43 -4.77
N VAL A 28 -2.47 -15.93 -4.21
CA VAL A 28 -1.68 -16.64 -3.20
C VAL A 28 -2.30 -16.35 -1.84
N ILE A 29 -2.69 -17.37 -1.10
CA ILE A 29 -3.40 -17.23 0.18
C ILE A 29 -2.50 -17.74 1.31
N ASP A 30 -2.13 -16.83 2.21
CA ASP A 30 -1.50 -17.14 3.48
C ASP A 30 -2.57 -17.22 4.57
N LYS A 31 -2.41 -18.14 5.53
CA LYS A 31 -3.40 -18.44 6.57
C LYS A 31 -2.74 -18.42 7.93
N TYR A 32 -3.42 -17.82 8.90
CA TYR A 32 -2.95 -17.65 10.26
C TYR A 32 -4.11 -17.89 11.22
N LEU A 33 -3.80 -18.43 12.40
CA LEU A 33 -4.80 -18.71 13.44
C LEU A 33 -4.68 -17.77 14.65
N SER A 34 -3.76 -16.80 14.60
CA SER A 34 -3.60 -15.78 15.64
C SER A 34 -2.91 -14.53 15.09
N GLY A 35 -3.15 -13.39 15.74
CA GLY A 35 -2.47 -12.13 15.42
C GLY A 35 -0.95 -12.22 15.56
N ASP A 36 -0.47 -12.89 16.60
CA ASP A 36 0.97 -13.09 16.84
C ASP A 36 1.65 -13.87 15.71
N GLU A 37 1.02 -14.93 15.20
CA GLU A 37 1.54 -15.72 14.08
C GLU A 37 1.60 -14.87 12.79
N LEU A 38 0.55 -14.10 12.52
CA LEU A 38 0.50 -13.19 11.37
C LEU A 38 1.62 -12.14 11.44
N ILE A 39 1.79 -11.49 12.58
CA ILE A 39 2.83 -10.46 12.78
C ILE A 39 4.23 -11.07 12.65
N ALA A 40 4.49 -12.19 13.34
CA ALA A 40 5.78 -12.86 13.34
C ALA A 40 6.19 -13.36 11.95
N SER A 41 5.22 -13.66 11.07
CA SER A 41 5.49 -14.09 9.71
C SER A 41 6.13 -13.02 8.81
N GLY A 42 6.01 -11.73 9.17
CA GLY A 42 6.45 -10.62 8.33
C GLY A 42 5.71 -10.52 6.99
N SER A 43 4.53 -11.13 6.89
CA SER A 43 3.73 -11.15 5.66
C SER A 43 3.31 -9.75 5.25
N LYS A 44 3.40 -9.46 3.94
CA LYS A 44 2.97 -8.19 3.34
C LYS A 44 1.88 -8.47 2.30
N PRO A 45 0.65 -8.79 2.73
CA PRO A 45 -0.44 -9.09 1.81
C PRO A 45 -0.96 -7.81 1.15
N ASP A 46 -1.55 -7.96 -0.04
CA ASP A 46 -2.32 -6.90 -0.70
C ASP A 46 -3.67 -6.70 0.02
N ILE A 47 -4.28 -7.80 0.47
CA ILE A 47 -5.56 -7.84 1.20
C ILE A 47 -5.40 -8.71 2.44
N LEU A 48 -5.82 -8.21 3.60
CA LEU A 48 -5.92 -8.97 4.84
C LEU A 48 -7.38 -9.11 5.26
N PHE A 49 -7.85 -10.35 5.40
CA PHE A 49 -9.08 -10.68 6.11
C PHE A 49 -8.74 -11.02 7.56
N LEU A 50 -9.30 -10.29 8.52
CA LEU A 50 -8.93 -10.38 9.93
C LEU A 50 -10.16 -10.52 10.80
N ASP A 51 -10.22 -11.55 11.63
CA ASP A 51 -11.17 -11.62 12.74
C ASP A 51 -10.72 -10.70 13.89
N ILE A 52 -11.68 -10.13 14.63
CA ILE A 52 -11.37 -9.29 15.78
C ILE A 52 -11.28 -10.12 17.07
N GLN A 53 -12.15 -11.10 17.24
CA GLN A 53 -12.31 -11.85 18.48
C GLN A 53 -11.41 -13.09 18.51
N MET A 54 -10.10 -12.85 18.49
CA MET A 54 -9.10 -13.91 18.61
C MET A 54 -8.54 -13.99 20.04
N PRO A 55 -8.17 -15.18 20.54
CA PRO A 55 -7.44 -15.33 21.79
C PRO A 55 -6.06 -14.66 21.75
N GLY A 56 -5.65 -14.08 22.88
CA GLY A 56 -4.37 -13.37 22.97
C GLY A 56 -4.49 -11.96 22.42
N MET A 57 -3.68 -11.63 21.41
CA MET A 57 -3.77 -10.35 20.71
C MET A 57 -5.01 -10.33 19.82
N ASP A 58 -5.89 -9.36 20.05
CA ASP A 58 -7.11 -9.23 19.27
C ASP A 58 -6.83 -8.67 17.86
N GLY A 59 -7.80 -8.75 16.97
CA GLY A 59 -7.63 -8.27 15.59
C GLY A 59 -7.47 -6.75 15.48
N MET A 60 -7.95 -5.97 16.44
CA MET A 60 -7.80 -4.51 16.42
C MET A 60 -6.38 -4.10 16.77
N GLU A 61 -5.79 -4.72 17.80
CA GLU A 61 -4.39 -4.59 18.17
C GLU A 61 -3.48 -5.08 17.03
N THR A 62 -3.79 -6.25 16.47
CA THR A 62 -3.08 -6.82 15.32
C THR A 62 -3.08 -5.84 14.14
N ALA A 63 -4.24 -5.27 13.80
CA ALA A 63 -4.37 -4.29 12.72
C ALA A 63 -3.54 -3.03 12.97
N LYS A 64 -3.52 -2.52 14.21
CA LYS A 64 -2.70 -1.34 14.57
C LYS A 64 -1.22 -1.59 14.36
N VAL A 65 -0.72 -2.77 14.75
CA VAL A 65 0.69 -3.14 14.56
C VAL A 65 1.01 -3.23 13.07
N LEU A 66 0.21 -3.96 12.29
CA LEU A 66 0.46 -4.13 10.86
C LEU A 66 0.38 -2.82 10.06
N ARG A 67 -0.48 -1.88 10.48
CA ARG A 67 -0.59 -0.55 9.87
C ARG A 67 0.67 0.30 10.01
N GLN A 68 1.46 0.10 11.07
CA GLN A 68 2.74 0.80 11.22
C GLN A 68 3.75 0.40 10.14
N ASP A 69 3.67 -0.83 9.62
CA ASP A 69 4.61 -1.38 8.65
C ASP A 69 4.09 -1.35 7.20
N ASN A 70 2.76 -1.37 7.02
CA ASN A 70 2.11 -1.33 5.71
C ASN A 70 0.77 -0.57 5.73
N GLU A 71 0.84 0.75 5.57
CA GLU A 71 -0.34 1.62 5.51
C GLU A 71 -1.23 1.36 4.27
N ASN A 72 -0.70 0.76 3.20
CA ASN A 72 -1.43 0.58 1.94
C ASN A 72 -2.19 -0.76 1.84
N MET A 73 -2.00 -1.67 2.79
CA MET A 73 -2.72 -2.95 2.83
C MET A 73 -4.24 -2.72 2.88
N ILE A 74 -5.01 -3.47 2.09
CA ILE A 74 -6.47 -3.47 2.21
C ILE A 74 -6.87 -4.35 3.39
N LEU A 75 -7.28 -3.73 4.50
CA LEU A 75 -7.77 -4.42 5.68
C LEU A 75 -9.29 -4.63 5.60
N ILE A 76 -9.75 -5.87 5.69
CA ILE A 76 -11.17 -6.23 5.76
C ILE A 76 -11.40 -7.02 7.04
N PHE A 77 -12.18 -6.46 7.98
CA PHE A 77 -12.57 -7.23 9.15
C PHE A 77 -13.66 -8.23 8.79
N VAL A 78 -13.54 -9.46 9.31
CA VAL A 78 -14.54 -10.52 9.16
C VAL A 78 -14.80 -11.10 10.54
N THR A 79 -15.87 -10.69 11.22
CA THR A 79 -16.04 -11.03 12.64
C THR A 79 -17.50 -11.00 13.10
N ALA A 80 -17.78 -11.57 14.26
CA ALA A 80 -19.10 -11.52 14.91
C ALA A 80 -19.31 -10.25 15.76
N ALA A 81 -18.25 -9.46 15.99
CA ALA A 81 -18.22 -8.36 16.95
C ALA A 81 -18.76 -7.02 16.41
N GLU A 82 -20.07 -6.92 16.16
CA GLU A 82 -20.72 -5.75 15.56
C GLU A 82 -20.38 -4.39 16.21
N GLU A 83 -20.10 -4.39 17.51
CA GLU A 83 -19.80 -3.18 18.29
C GLU A 83 -18.49 -2.48 17.88
N TYR A 84 -17.59 -3.18 17.20
CA TYR A 84 -16.27 -2.66 16.80
C TYR A 84 -16.27 -1.90 15.47
N VAL A 85 -17.43 -1.77 14.81
CA VAL A 85 -17.54 -1.11 13.50
C VAL A 85 -17.02 0.33 13.51
N PHE A 86 -17.26 1.09 14.59
CA PHE A 86 -16.75 2.46 14.67
C PHE A 86 -15.21 2.51 14.84
N GLN A 87 -14.65 1.59 15.62
CA GLN A 87 -13.21 1.51 15.85
C GLN A 87 -12.45 1.03 14.61
N ALA A 88 -13.11 0.28 13.73
CA ALA A 88 -12.53 -0.13 12.46
C ALA A 88 -12.17 1.07 11.56
N PHE A 89 -12.82 2.24 11.72
CA PHE A 89 -12.43 3.46 11.03
C PHE A 89 -11.06 3.98 11.49
N ASP A 90 -10.74 3.86 12.79
CA ASP A 90 -9.49 4.38 13.37
C ASP A 90 -8.26 3.65 12.82
N VAL A 91 -8.40 2.39 12.43
CA VAL A 91 -7.34 1.58 11.79
C VAL A 91 -7.41 1.60 10.26
N GLY A 92 -8.28 2.45 9.70
CA GLY A 92 -8.45 2.58 8.26
C GLY A 92 -8.91 1.28 7.60
N ALA A 93 -9.83 0.53 8.21
CA ALA A 93 -10.39 -0.66 7.58
C ALA A 93 -11.11 -0.29 6.28
N PHE A 94 -10.85 -1.05 5.23
CA PHE A 94 -11.50 -0.87 3.93
C PHE A 94 -12.97 -1.29 3.97
N HIS A 95 -13.26 -2.37 4.69
CA HIS A 95 -14.63 -2.83 4.90
C HIS A 95 -14.73 -3.68 6.16
N TYR A 96 -15.96 -3.83 6.63
CA TYR A 96 -16.33 -4.68 7.75
C TYR A 96 -17.38 -5.71 7.30
N LEU A 97 -17.14 -7.00 7.53
CA LEU A 97 -18.04 -8.10 7.22
C LEU A 97 -18.47 -8.77 8.52
N VAL A 98 -19.72 -8.54 8.92
CA VAL A 98 -20.29 -9.18 10.11
C VAL A 98 -20.68 -10.63 9.80
N LYS A 99 -20.27 -11.57 10.65
CA LYS A 99 -20.65 -12.99 10.58
C LYS A 99 -22.10 -13.16 11.12
N PRO A 100 -22.99 -13.88 10.42
CA PRO A 100 -22.84 -14.46 9.10
C PRO A 100 -23.06 -13.43 7.97
N PHE A 101 -22.27 -13.52 6.90
CA PHE A 101 -22.40 -12.68 5.70
C PHE A 101 -22.79 -13.50 4.46
N SER A 102 -23.47 -12.87 3.51
CA SER A 102 -23.87 -13.52 2.26
C SER A 102 -22.72 -13.60 1.25
N ASP A 103 -22.80 -14.56 0.33
CA ASP A 103 -21.86 -14.69 -0.80
C ASP A 103 -21.84 -13.44 -1.69
N GLU A 104 -23.00 -12.83 -1.89
CA GLU A 104 -23.15 -11.59 -2.65
C GLU A 104 -22.40 -10.45 -1.99
N LYS A 105 -22.53 -10.31 -0.66
CA LYS A 105 -21.83 -9.27 0.09
C LYS A 105 -20.33 -9.49 0.08
N PHE A 106 -19.89 -10.73 0.30
CA PHE A 106 -18.47 -11.08 0.22
C PHE A 106 -17.88 -10.73 -1.16
N LYS A 107 -18.56 -11.15 -2.23
CA LYS A 107 -18.16 -10.86 -3.61
C LYS A 107 -18.10 -9.36 -3.89
N GLU A 108 -19.08 -8.59 -3.43
CA GLU A 108 -19.10 -7.13 -3.56
C GLU A 108 -17.85 -6.50 -2.93
N VAL A 109 -17.54 -6.87 -1.68
CA VAL A 109 -16.40 -6.34 -0.94
C VAL A 109 -15.07 -6.69 -1.60
N VAL A 110 -14.86 -7.95 -1.96
CA VAL A 110 -13.65 -8.40 -2.67
C VAL A 110 -13.48 -7.66 -3.99
N THR A 111 -14.56 -7.52 -4.77
CA THR A 111 -14.51 -6.82 -6.06
C THR A 111 -14.10 -5.36 -5.89
N LYS A 112 -14.63 -4.67 -4.88
CA LYS A 112 -14.25 -3.29 -4.55
C LYS A 112 -12.78 -3.20 -4.12
N ALA A 113 -12.31 -4.11 -3.27
CA ALA A 113 -10.92 -4.15 -2.81
C ALA A 113 -9.95 -4.32 -3.99
N VAL A 114 -10.22 -5.29 -4.87
CA VAL A 114 -9.42 -5.54 -6.07
C VAL A 114 -9.43 -4.33 -7.02
N HIS A 115 -10.57 -3.67 -7.18
CA HIS A 115 -10.65 -2.47 -8.01
C HIS A 115 -9.83 -1.32 -7.40
N ASN A 116 -9.85 -1.15 -6.07
CA ASN A 116 -9.04 -0.15 -5.38
C ASN A 116 -7.54 -0.39 -5.61
N ILE A 117 -7.07 -1.63 -5.40
CA ILE A 117 -5.67 -2.01 -5.65
C ILE A 117 -5.29 -1.76 -7.11
N LYS A 118 -6.13 -2.16 -8.07
CA LYS A 118 -5.88 -1.93 -9.50
C LYS A 118 -5.83 -0.44 -9.82
N ARG A 119 -6.71 0.37 -9.25
CA ARG A 119 -6.73 1.83 -9.45
C ARG A 119 -5.48 2.48 -8.86
N SER A 120 -5.07 2.12 -7.66
CA SER A 120 -3.83 2.62 -7.03
C SER A 120 -2.61 2.20 -7.85
N SER A 121 -2.54 0.94 -8.28
CA SER A 121 -1.44 0.46 -9.15
C SER A 121 -1.42 1.13 -10.53
N ARG A 122 -2.59 1.53 -11.06
CA ARG A 122 -2.68 2.24 -12.34
C ARG A 122 -2.26 3.70 -12.17
N LEU A 123 -2.68 4.35 -11.08
CA LEU A 123 -2.18 5.67 -10.71
C LEU A 123 -0.66 5.62 -10.59
N GLU A 124 -0.07 4.65 -9.88
CA GLU A 124 1.39 4.50 -9.78
C GLU A 124 2.09 4.14 -11.10
N LYS A 125 1.42 3.44 -12.02
CA LYS A 125 1.97 3.11 -13.36
C LYS A 125 1.91 4.28 -14.33
N ASP A 126 0.89 5.12 -14.23
CA ASP A 126 0.72 6.35 -15.02
C ASP A 126 1.41 7.55 -14.36
N GLU A 127 1.86 7.43 -13.10
CA GLU A 127 2.57 8.49 -12.38
C GLU A 127 4.00 8.60 -12.88
N LYS A 128 4.30 9.74 -13.51
CA LYS A 128 5.63 10.01 -14.07
C LYS A 128 6.68 9.98 -12.98
N TYR A 129 7.77 9.28 -13.26
CA TYR A 129 8.93 9.18 -12.39
C TYR A 129 10.21 9.29 -13.20
N ILE A 130 11.29 9.60 -12.50
CA ILE A 130 12.65 9.61 -13.02
C ILE A 130 13.49 8.59 -12.27
N MET A 131 14.34 7.86 -13.00
CA MET A 131 15.38 7.02 -12.42
C MET A 131 16.65 7.84 -12.32
N VAL A 132 17.18 8.02 -11.13
CA VAL A 132 18.40 8.79 -10.90
C VAL A 132 19.48 7.91 -10.27
N GLN A 133 20.72 8.12 -10.70
CA GLN A 133 21.87 7.41 -10.16
C GLN A 133 22.45 8.19 -8.96
N THR A 134 22.59 7.54 -7.81
CA THR A 134 23.14 8.10 -6.57
C THR A 134 24.10 7.10 -5.92
N ALA A 135 25.33 7.51 -5.60
CA ALA A 135 26.33 6.73 -4.84
C ALA A 135 26.41 5.21 -5.19
N GLY A 136 26.28 4.86 -6.47
CA GLY A 136 26.34 3.47 -6.96
C GLY A 136 25.01 2.72 -7.09
N SER A 137 23.89 3.34 -6.72
CA SER A 137 22.54 2.78 -6.83
C SER A 137 21.65 3.59 -7.78
N HIS A 138 20.64 2.95 -8.36
CA HIS A 138 19.58 3.64 -9.09
C HIS A 138 18.37 3.75 -8.17
N ILE A 139 17.88 4.97 -7.96
CA ILE A 139 16.67 5.22 -7.18
C ILE A 139 15.58 5.78 -8.08
N LYS A 140 14.35 5.35 -7.80
CA LYS A 140 13.14 5.86 -8.45
C LYS A 140 12.65 7.09 -7.67
N ILE A 141 12.43 8.21 -8.34
CA ILE A 141 11.83 9.41 -7.76
C ILE A 141 10.58 9.77 -8.57
N PHE A 142 9.42 9.83 -7.91
CA PHE A 142 8.21 10.32 -8.58
C PHE A 142 8.29 11.83 -8.78
N LEU A 143 7.88 12.32 -9.95
CA LEU A 143 7.90 13.75 -10.26
C LEU A 143 7.07 14.56 -9.25
N ARG A 144 6.02 13.96 -8.69
CA ARG A 144 5.18 14.60 -7.68
C ARG A 144 5.90 14.91 -6.36
N ASP A 145 6.97 14.19 -6.06
CA ASP A 145 7.69 14.33 -4.80
C ASP A 145 8.81 15.38 -4.91
N ILE A 146 9.20 15.75 -6.14
CA ILE A 146 10.20 16.78 -6.39
C ILE A 146 9.57 18.17 -6.25
N VAL A 147 10.15 18.98 -5.38
CA VAL A 147 9.76 20.39 -5.18
C VAL A 147 10.51 21.27 -6.19
N TYR A 148 11.84 21.15 -6.21
CA TYR A 148 12.71 21.81 -7.17
C TYR A 148 14.05 21.07 -7.28
N ALA A 149 14.84 21.37 -8.32
CA ALA A 149 16.20 20.87 -8.44
C ALA A 149 17.16 21.99 -8.82
N GLU A 150 18.38 21.93 -8.31
CA GLU A 150 19.40 22.94 -8.58
C GLU A 150 20.81 22.37 -8.76
N VAL A 151 21.68 23.14 -9.39
CA VAL A 151 23.11 22.85 -9.46
C VAL A 151 23.81 23.56 -8.32
N TYR A 152 24.38 22.79 -7.39
CA TYR A 152 25.17 23.27 -6.27
C TYR A 152 26.51 22.53 -6.23
N ASN A 153 27.64 23.24 -6.10
CA ASN A 153 28.99 22.67 -6.08
C ASN A 153 29.28 21.64 -7.18
N ARG A 154 28.86 21.93 -8.43
CA ARG A 154 28.99 21.05 -9.61
C ARG A 154 28.21 19.73 -9.53
N LYS A 155 27.30 19.58 -8.56
CA LYS A 155 26.36 18.47 -8.44
C LYS A 155 24.93 18.95 -8.68
N VAL A 156 24.06 18.08 -9.17
CA VAL A 156 22.61 18.35 -9.19
C VAL A 156 22.03 17.86 -7.88
N ILE A 157 21.29 18.72 -7.19
CA ILE A 157 20.56 18.40 -5.96
C ILE A 157 19.07 18.45 -6.28
N ILE A 158 18.38 17.35 -6.00
CA ILE A 158 16.92 17.23 -6.15
C ILE A 158 16.32 17.37 -4.75
N HIS A 159 15.56 18.43 -4.53
CA HIS A 159 14.86 18.67 -3.29
C HIS A 159 13.49 18.03 -3.37
N THR A 160 13.24 17.01 -2.56
CA THR A 160 11.93 16.37 -2.44
C THR A 160 11.20 16.86 -1.19
N ARG A 161 9.95 16.44 -1.00
CA ARG A 161 9.19 16.77 0.22
C ARG A 161 9.77 16.13 1.49
N SER A 162 10.55 15.06 1.37
CA SER A 162 11.07 14.30 2.51
C SER A 162 12.59 14.42 2.69
N THR A 163 13.35 14.54 1.60
CA THR A 163 14.82 14.56 1.65
C THR A 163 15.47 15.19 0.42
N ASP A 164 16.75 15.52 0.54
CA ASP A 164 17.58 16.01 -0.56
C ASP A 164 18.39 14.87 -1.16
N ILE A 165 18.44 14.83 -2.50
CA ILE A 165 19.05 13.73 -3.24
C ILE A 165 20.14 14.28 -4.17
N GLU A 166 21.37 13.79 -4.03
CA GLU A 166 22.45 14.06 -4.97
C GLU A 166 22.30 13.23 -6.25
N TYR A 167 22.10 13.89 -7.38
CA TYR A 167 22.02 13.28 -8.69
C TYR A 167 23.31 13.45 -9.49
N TYR A 168 23.89 12.33 -9.91
CA TYR A 168 25.09 12.28 -10.74
C TYR A 168 24.71 12.37 -12.23
N GLY A 169 24.21 13.52 -12.67
CA GLY A 169 23.80 13.78 -14.05
C GLY A 169 23.68 15.26 -14.37
N LYS A 170 23.17 15.60 -15.56
CA LYS A 170 22.94 17.00 -15.93
C LYS A 170 21.54 17.44 -15.56
N LEU A 171 21.40 18.69 -15.10
CA LEU A 171 20.08 19.28 -14.84
C LEU A 171 19.17 19.27 -16.09
N GLN A 172 19.77 19.33 -17.29
CA GLN A 172 19.03 19.23 -18.55
C GLN A 172 18.35 17.87 -18.74
N GLU A 173 19.02 16.77 -18.40
CA GLU A 173 18.47 15.42 -18.52
C GLU A 173 17.23 15.26 -17.63
N LEU A 174 17.29 15.84 -16.43
CA LEU A 174 16.15 15.88 -15.51
C LEU A 174 15.00 16.73 -16.06
N SER A 175 15.30 17.87 -16.69
CA SER A 175 14.29 18.71 -17.35
C SER A 175 13.64 18.01 -18.55
N ASP A 176 14.42 17.30 -19.36
CA ASP A 176 13.92 16.61 -20.56
C ASP A 176 13.03 15.41 -20.17
N MET A 177 13.41 14.69 -19.12
CA MET A 177 12.63 13.57 -18.57
C MET A 177 11.33 14.02 -17.89
N ALA A 178 11.33 15.19 -17.26
CA ALA A 178 10.16 15.72 -16.56
C ALA A 178 9.19 16.50 -17.48
N GLY A 179 9.65 16.93 -18.65
CA GLY A 179 8.82 17.56 -19.68
C GLY A 179 8.17 18.85 -19.18
N THR A 180 6.87 19.02 -19.45
CA THR A 180 6.10 20.22 -19.08
C THR A 180 5.85 20.37 -17.57
N ASP A 181 6.14 19.34 -16.78
CA ASP A 181 5.89 19.36 -15.33
C ASP A 181 6.91 20.21 -14.56
N PHE A 182 7.96 20.70 -15.23
CA PHE A 182 9.01 21.54 -14.66
C PHE A 182 9.30 22.76 -15.53
N PHE A 183 9.45 23.91 -14.87
CA PHE A 183 9.89 25.15 -15.48
C PHE A 183 11.32 25.49 -15.07
N ARG A 184 12.13 25.85 -16.06
CA ARG A 184 13.46 26.38 -15.83
C ARG A 184 13.41 27.86 -15.51
N THR A 185 13.62 28.20 -14.24
CA THR A 185 13.66 29.60 -13.78
C THR A 185 15.06 30.20 -13.86
N HIS A 186 16.10 29.37 -13.85
CA HIS A 186 17.48 29.82 -13.96
C HIS A 186 18.34 28.75 -14.66
N ARG A 187 19.52 29.14 -15.20
CA ARG A 187 20.45 28.19 -15.84
C ARG A 187 20.83 27.01 -14.93
N ALA A 188 20.79 27.23 -13.62
CA ALA A 188 21.13 26.27 -12.58
C ALA A 188 19.94 25.81 -11.72
N ARG A 189 18.68 26.12 -12.08
CA ARG A 189 17.51 25.75 -11.27
C ARG A 189 16.28 25.46 -12.12
N ILE A 190 15.57 24.39 -11.77
CA ILE A 190 14.23 24.07 -12.28
C ILE A 190 13.26 23.90 -11.11
N ILE A 191 12.02 24.32 -11.30
CA ILE A 191 10.94 24.21 -10.30
C ILE A 191 9.77 23.44 -10.90
N ARG A 192 8.99 22.76 -10.07
CA ARG A 192 7.79 22.07 -10.53
C ARG A 192 6.72 23.09 -10.95
N SER A 193 6.05 22.84 -12.07
CA SER A 193 4.83 23.56 -12.46
C SER A 193 3.67 23.10 -11.57
N LEU A 194 2.95 24.05 -10.96
CA LEU A 194 1.75 23.76 -10.15
C LEU A 194 0.65 23.09 -10.96
#